data_AF-A0A9R1XLZ9-F1
#
_entry.id   AF-A0A9R1XLZ9-F1
#
_cell.length_a   1.000
_cell.length_b   1.000
_cell.length_c   1.000
_cell.angle_alpha   90.00
_cell.angle_beta   90.00
_cell.angle_gamma   90.00
#
_symmetry.space_group_name_H-M   'P 1'
#
loop_
_entity.id
_entity.type
_entity.pdbx_description
1 polymer ?
#
loop_
_entity_poly.entity_id
_entity_poly.type
_entity_poly.pdbx_seq_one_letter_code
_entity_poly.pdbx_strand_id
1 'polypeptide(L)'
;MPYGKNYFSKFYVCFDALRKGWKEGSSKIIGLDGCFLKGIYKGELFCAVGRDTNNGIYPITWALVCVDNKENWRCFLDLLIDDLGLNLGYGYSVISDQHKGLIEAVKELLPYVKHRKYAKHISQNLRKRAYFQPGRSCDAVENGMSESFNAVIVDARKKPIITMLEELRMYMMERVFNKKCKGLGWGNQICPTIREIVNEIKKGLGEYQVLPSGLNQFEVRGTTDAYKVDLEEITCSCRLWQLNGIGYVHYVASISFMNRDVESYVDKMFSSTT
;
A
#
# COMPACT_ATOMS: atom_id res chain seq x y z
N MET A 1 5.25 26.65 -28.60
CA MET A 1 6.27 27.68 -28.86
C MET A 1 7.36 27.04 -29.71
N PRO A 2 7.76 27.63 -30.85
CA PRO A 2 8.79 27.08 -31.73
C PRO A 2 10.18 27.62 -31.35
N TYR A 3 11.24 26.90 -31.75
CA TYR A 3 12.68 27.21 -31.65
C TYR A 3 13.45 26.63 -30.44
N GLY A 4 13.57 25.30 -30.42
CA GLY A 4 14.60 24.55 -29.69
C GLY A 4 14.49 23.06 -30.00
N LYS A 5 15.45 22.47 -30.71
CA LYS A 5 15.37 21.07 -31.22
C LYS A 5 15.58 19.97 -30.15
N ASN A 6 15.93 20.34 -28.93
CA ASN A 6 16.10 19.39 -27.83
C ASN A 6 15.16 19.80 -26.69
N TYR A 7 14.08 19.05 -26.53
CA TYR A 7 13.20 19.16 -25.37
C TYR A 7 13.46 17.98 -24.43
N PHE A 8 13.41 18.26 -23.13
CA PHE A 8 13.32 17.18 -22.14
C PHE A 8 12.09 16.34 -22.49
N SER A 9 12.24 15.01 -22.56
CA SER A 9 11.13 14.11 -22.88
C SER A 9 10.61 13.44 -21.60
N LYS A 10 11.40 12.52 -21.04
CA LYS A 10 11.07 11.75 -19.84
C LYS A 10 12.35 11.40 -19.08
N PHE A 11 12.28 11.28 -17.77
CA PHE A 11 13.38 10.79 -16.93
C PHE A 11 12.83 9.90 -15.82
N TYR A 12 13.22 8.64 -15.83
CA TYR A 12 12.76 7.62 -14.88
C TYR A 12 13.84 7.29 -13.85
N VAL A 13 13.45 7.11 -12.59
CA VAL A 13 14.36 6.74 -11.50
C VAL A 13 13.76 5.64 -10.64
N CYS A 14 14.38 4.46 -10.65
CA CYS A 14 14.17 3.42 -9.66
C CYS A 14 15.52 3.02 -9.05
N PHE A 15 15.66 3.17 -7.72
CA PHE A 15 16.86 2.70 -7.04
C PHE A 15 16.79 1.19 -6.83
N ASP A 16 17.92 0.51 -7.07
CA ASP A 16 18.03 -0.94 -6.86
C ASP A 16 17.61 -1.36 -5.44
N ALA A 17 17.99 -0.57 -4.43
CA ALA A 17 17.59 -0.80 -3.04
C ALA A 17 16.07 -0.73 -2.83
N LEU A 18 15.39 0.21 -3.49
CA LEU A 18 13.92 0.35 -3.41
C LEU A 18 13.22 -0.79 -4.14
N ARG A 19 13.69 -1.14 -5.33
CA ARG A 19 13.20 -2.28 -6.11
C ARG A 19 13.29 -3.59 -5.33
N LYS A 20 14.48 -3.91 -4.80
CA LYS A 20 14.70 -5.15 -4.03
C LYS A 20 13.88 -5.16 -2.75
N GLY A 21 13.93 -4.07 -1.99
CA GLY A 21 13.17 -3.95 -0.74
C GLY A 21 11.66 -4.07 -0.94
N TRP A 22 11.10 -3.56 -2.04
CA TRP A 22 9.69 -3.75 -2.35
C TRP A 22 9.35 -5.21 -2.70
N LYS A 23 10.20 -5.88 -3.48
CA LYS A 23 9.98 -7.30 -3.84
C LYS A 23 9.96 -8.21 -2.61
N GLU A 24 10.87 -7.95 -1.67
CA GLU A 24 11.08 -8.75 -0.46
C GLU A 24 10.10 -8.41 0.67
N GLY A 25 9.84 -7.13 0.93
CA GLY A 25 9.22 -6.66 2.17
C GLY A 25 8.07 -5.67 1.99
N SER A 26 7.39 -5.66 0.83
CA SER A 26 6.22 -4.81 0.61
C SER A 26 4.94 -5.59 0.30
N SER A 27 3.82 -5.02 0.77
CA SER A 27 2.48 -5.47 0.39
C SER A 27 2.39 -5.43 -1.15
N LYS A 28 1.75 -6.42 -1.77
CA LYS A 28 1.61 -6.51 -3.24
C LYS A 28 0.59 -5.49 -3.80
N ILE A 29 0.65 -4.26 -3.32
CA ILE A 29 -0.18 -3.11 -3.68
C ILE A 29 0.71 -1.95 -4.14
N ILE A 30 0.31 -1.33 -5.26
CA ILE A 30 0.99 -0.18 -5.85
C ILE A 30 -0.02 0.98 -5.95
N GLY A 31 0.26 2.07 -5.25
CA GLY A 31 -0.32 3.39 -5.46
C GLY A 31 0.36 4.06 -6.65
N LEU A 32 -0.42 4.52 -7.63
CA LEU A 32 0.03 5.29 -8.79
C LEU A 32 -0.63 6.66 -8.76
N ASP A 33 0.16 7.71 -8.94
CA ASP A 33 -0.35 9.07 -8.97
C ASP A 33 0.57 9.99 -9.78
N GLY A 34 -0.03 10.98 -10.41
CA GLY A 34 0.66 12.04 -11.14
C GLY A 34 0.52 13.36 -10.39
N CYS A 35 1.59 14.15 -10.31
CA CYS A 35 1.51 15.44 -9.67
C CYS A 35 2.27 16.53 -10.44
N PHE A 36 1.60 17.66 -10.69
CA PHE A 36 2.17 18.78 -11.43
C PHE A 36 3.43 19.35 -10.78
N LEU A 37 4.42 19.72 -11.58
CA LEU A 37 5.47 20.62 -11.12
C LEU A 37 4.86 21.96 -10.72
N LYS A 38 5.40 22.57 -9.66
CA LYS A 38 4.90 23.83 -9.09
C LYS A 38 5.82 25.03 -9.37
N GLY A 39 6.96 24.80 -10.00
CA GLY A 39 7.93 25.84 -10.36
C GLY A 39 7.65 26.47 -11.73
N ILE A 40 8.67 27.17 -12.25
CA ILE A 40 8.62 27.80 -13.59
C ILE A 40 8.55 26.78 -14.74
N TYR A 41 9.00 25.55 -14.47
CA TYR A 41 8.98 24.46 -15.44
C TYR A 41 7.62 23.77 -15.39
N LYS A 42 7.04 23.57 -16.58
CA LYS A 42 5.84 22.74 -16.75
C LYS A 42 6.24 21.27 -16.84
N GLY A 43 5.34 20.40 -16.43
CA GLY A 43 5.54 18.96 -16.44
C GLY A 43 4.88 18.31 -15.23
N GLU A 44 5.03 17.01 -15.15
CA GLU A 44 4.41 16.18 -14.14
C GLU A 44 5.38 15.14 -13.64
N LEU A 45 5.28 14.87 -12.35
CA LEU A 45 6.01 13.80 -11.70
C LEU A 45 5.04 12.65 -11.45
N PHE A 46 5.23 11.56 -12.18
CA PHE A 46 4.56 10.29 -11.93
C PHE A 46 5.28 9.55 -10.83
N CYS A 47 4.53 8.97 -9.90
CA CYS A 47 5.05 8.30 -8.73
C CYS A 47 4.39 6.93 -8.58
N ALA A 48 5.20 5.93 -8.23
CA ALA A 48 4.71 4.65 -7.73
C ALA A 48 5.13 4.47 -6.27
N VAL A 49 4.17 4.14 -5.42
CA VAL A 49 4.36 3.95 -3.97
C VAL A 49 3.69 2.64 -3.52
N GLY A 50 4.22 1.97 -2.50
CA GLY A 50 3.64 0.79 -1.87
C GLY A 50 3.49 0.98 -0.36
N ARG A 51 3.30 -0.14 0.37
CA ARG A 51 3.42 -0.17 1.83
C ARG A 51 4.50 -1.13 2.31
N ASP A 52 5.28 -0.70 3.29
CA ASP A 52 6.24 -1.56 3.98
C ASP A 52 5.56 -2.50 5.00
N THR A 53 6.34 -3.43 5.55
CA THR A 53 5.95 -4.37 6.62
C THR A 53 5.49 -3.67 7.91
N ASN A 54 5.72 -2.37 8.07
CA ASN A 54 5.26 -1.60 9.22
C ASN A 54 4.10 -0.67 8.86
N ASN A 55 3.35 -1.02 7.80
CA ASN A 55 2.19 -0.28 7.28
C ASN A 55 2.48 1.18 6.89
N GLY A 56 3.75 1.53 6.69
CA GLY A 56 4.19 2.85 6.26
C GLY A 56 4.28 2.97 4.74
N ILE A 57 4.22 4.21 4.23
CA ILE A 57 4.39 4.48 2.80
C ILE A 57 5.81 4.11 2.35
N TYR A 58 5.90 3.34 1.27
CA TYR A 58 7.15 2.92 0.66
C TYR A 58 7.27 3.49 -0.76
N PRO A 59 8.01 4.58 -0.99
CA PRO A 59 8.25 5.06 -2.34
C PRO A 59 9.03 4.03 -3.17
N ILE A 60 8.60 3.77 -4.40
CA ILE A 60 9.21 2.74 -5.27
C ILE A 60 10.05 3.39 -6.37
N THR A 61 9.41 4.25 -7.15
CA THR A 61 10.01 4.87 -8.34
C THR A 61 9.24 6.13 -8.70
N TRP A 62 9.87 7.01 -9.48
CA TRP A 62 9.22 8.18 -10.07
C TRP A 62 9.72 8.44 -11.49
N ALA A 63 8.91 9.13 -12.27
CA ALA A 63 9.30 9.64 -13.57
C ALA A 63 8.86 11.09 -13.78
N LEU A 64 9.78 11.91 -14.25
CA LEU A 64 9.45 13.24 -14.74
C LEU A 64 9.02 13.14 -16.21
N VAL A 65 7.87 13.71 -16.54
CA VAL A 65 7.30 13.74 -17.90
C VAL A 65 6.78 15.13 -18.24
N CYS A 66 6.69 15.45 -19.53
CA CYS A 66 6.20 16.77 -19.95
C CYS A 66 4.69 16.96 -19.81
N VAL A 67 3.90 15.88 -19.95
CA VAL A 67 2.44 15.92 -20.04
C VAL A 67 1.86 14.65 -19.45
N ASP A 68 0.78 14.74 -18.67
CA ASP A 68 -0.03 13.57 -18.33
C ASP A 68 -0.89 13.11 -19.51
N ASN A 69 -0.45 12.03 -20.13
CA ASN A 69 -1.19 11.34 -21.19
C ASN A 69 -0.95 9.83 -21.13
N LYS A 70 -1.77 9.07 -21.87
CA LYS A 70 -1.70 7.61 -21.90
C LYS A 70 -0.30 7.11 -22.31
N GLU A 71 0.35 7.72 -23.29
CA GLU A 71 1.65 7.28 -23.81
C GLU A 71 2.76 7.40 -22.75
N ASN A 72 2.76 8.48 -21.98
CA ASN A 72 3.70 8.68 -20.88
C ASN A 72 3.43 7.73 -19.73
N TRP A 73 2.16 7.47 -19.40
CA TRP A 73 1.81 6.45 -18.40
C TRP A 73 2.23 5.05 -18.82
N ARG A 74 2.05 4.69 -20.10
CA ARG A 74 2.54 3.41 -20.63
C ARG A 74 4.05 3.28 -20.47
N CYS A 75 4.80 4.28 -20.93
CA CYS A 75 6.26 4.28 -20.80
C CYS A 75 6.71 4.15 -19.33
N PHE A 76 6.02 4.80 -18.40
CA PHE A 76 6.29 4.67 -16.98
C PHE A 76 5.97 3.27 -16.45
N LEU A 77 4.83 2.72 -16.85
CA LEU A 77 4.36 1.39 -16.45
C LEU A 77 5.22 0.27 -17.02
N ASP A 78 5.66 0.35 -18.27
CA ASP A 78 6.56 -0.64 -18.88
C ASP A 78 7.85 -0.77 -18.06
N LEU A 79 8.48 0.36 -17.72
CA LEU A 79 9.67 0.38 -16.86
C LEU A 79 9.38 -0.15 -15.45
N LEU A 80 8.26 0.24 -14.85
CA LEU A 80 7.84 -0.26 -13.53
C LEU A 80 7.60 -1.78 -13.54
N ILE A 81 6.97 -2.30 -14.59
CA ILE A 81 6.64 -3.72 -14.76
C ILE A 81 7.93 -4.52 -14.86
N ASP A 82 8.89 -4.07 -15.66
CA ASP A 82 10.19 -4.70 -15.81
C ASP A 82 10.98 -4.67 -14.50
N ASP A 83 11.08 -3.51 -13.84
CA ASP A 83 11.82 -3.37 -12.58
C ASP A 83 11.21 -4.24 -11.47
N LEU A 84 9.89 -4.30 -11.36
CA LEU A 84 9.21 -5.06 -10.31
C LEU A 84 8.88 -6.52 -10.70
N GLY A 85 9.04 -6.90 -11.96
CA GLY A 85 8.68 -8.23 -12.45
C GLY A 85 7.18 -8.53 -12.34
N LEU A 86 6.33 -7.54 -12.64
CA LEU A 86 4.87 -7.66 -12.44
C LEU A 86 4.19 -8.58 -13.47
N ASN A 87 4.85 -8.87 -14.59
CA ASN A 87 4.26 -9.57 -15.73
C ASN A 87 2.92 -8.91 -16.12
N LEU A 88 1.86 -9.71 -16.29
CA LEU A 88 0.51 -9.24 -16.63
C LEU A 88 -0.33 -8.81 -15.40
N GLY A 89 0.28 -8.68 -14.22
CA GLY A 89 -0.35 -8.13 -13.01
C GLY A 89 -1.04 -9.14 -12.09
N TYR A 90 -0.88 -10.45 -12.32
CA TYR A 90 -1.39 -11.48 -11.42
C TYR A 90 -0.77 -11.35 -10.03
N GLY A 91 -1.61 -11.41 -8.99
CA GLY A 91 -1.10 -11.34 -7.62
C GLY A 91 -0.91 -9.92 -7.09
N TYR A 92 -1.19 -8.87 -7.89
CA TYR A 92 -0.99 -7.49 -7.50
C TYR A 92 -2.30 -6.70 -7.47
N SER A 93 -2.32 -5.63 -6.68
CA SER A 93 -3.39 -4.62 -6.71
C SER A 93 -2.81 -3.25 -7.03
N VAL A 94 -3.56 -2.47 -7.81
CA VAL A 94 -3.21 -1.07 -8.11
C VAL A 94 -4.29 -0.17 -7.50
N ILE A 95 -3.85 0.90 -6.86
CA ILE A 95 -4.69 2.01 -6.43
C ILE A 95 -4.23 3.24 -7.21
N SER A 96 -5.15 3.95 -7.85
CA SER A 96 -4.82 5.21 -8.51
C SER A 96 -6.01 6.16 -8.48
N ASP A 97 -5.77 7.40 -8.86
CA ASP A 97 -6.84 8.33 -9.20
C ASP A 97 -7.57 7.87 -10.50
N GLN A 98 -8.70 8.51 -10.80
CA GLN A 98 -9.50 8.16 -11.98
C GLN A 98 -9.00 8.82 -13.28
N HIS A 99 -7.71 9.11 -13.39
CA HIS A 99 -7.18 9.70 -14.59
C HIS A 99 -7.31 8.73 -15.78
N LYS A 100 -7.98 9.17 -16.84
CA LYS A 100 -8.38 8.30 -17.97
C LYS A 100 -7.16 7.67 -18.66
N GLY A 101 -6.09 8.45 -18.84
CA GLY A 101 -4.85 7.98 -19.46
C GLY A 101 -4.19 6.85 -18.68
N LEU A 102 -4.14 6.98 -17.35
CA LEU A 102 -3.59 5.96 -16.45
C LEU A 102 -4.44 4.68 -16.45
N ILE A 103 -5.76 4.80 -16.29
CA ILE A 103 -6.66 3.64 -16.28
C ILE A 103 -6.54 2.82 -17.57
N GLU A 104 -6.49 3.50 -18.72
CA GLU A 104 -6.35 2.82 -20.02
C GLU A 104 -4.99 2.13 -20.16
N ALA A 105 -3.91 2.77 -19.70
CA ALA A 105 -2.58 2.16 -19.72
C ALA A 105 -2.48 0.94 -18.80
N VAL A 106 -3.04 1.01 -17.57
CA VAL A 106 -3.07 -0.12 -16.63
C VAL A 106 -3.87 -1.29 -17.19
N LYS A 107 -5.05 -1.05 -17.78
CA LYS A 107 -5.87 -2.12 -18.38
C LYS A 107 -5.15 -2.86 -19.50
N GLU A 108 -4.31 -2.13 -20.24
CA GLU A 108 -3.61 -2.67 -21.38
C GLU A 108 -2.36 -3.47 -20.97
N LEU A 109 -1.54 -2.92 -20.08
CA LEU A 109 -0.26 -3.51 -19.68
C LEU A 109 -0.38 -4.52 -18.53
N LEU A 110 -1.38 -4.35 -17.67
CA LEU A 110 -1.61 -5.17 -16.48
C LEU A 110 -3.06 -5.70 -16.46
N PRO A 111 -3.48 -6.47 -17.48
CA PRO A 111 -4.90 -6.86 -17.64
C PRO A 111 -5.46 -7.67 -16.46
N TYR A 112 -4.60 -8.34 -15.68
CA TYR A 112 -5.03 -9.16 -14.55
C TYR A 112 -4.84 -8.50 -13.18
N VAL A 113 -4.33 -7.26 -13.15
CA VAL A 113 -4.18 -6.53 -11.88
C VAL A 113 -5.53 -6.15 -11.31
N LYS A 114 -5.66 -6.24 -9.99
CA LYS A 114 -6.86 -5.76 -9.31
C LYS A 114 -6.77 -4.26 -9.08
N HIS A 115 -7.40 -3.51 -9.96
CA HIS A 115 -7.55 -2.08 -9.78
C HIS A 115 -8.59 -1.78 -8.70
N ARG A 116 -8.14 -1.26 -7.56
CA ARG A 116 -9.01 -0.73 -6.50
C ARG A 116 -9.42 0.68 -6.92
N LYS A 117 -10.71 0.89 -7.12
CA LYS A 117 -11.24 2.20 -7.51
C LYS A 117 -11.26 3.12 -6.30
N TYR A 118 -10.88 4.37 -6.54
CA TYR A 118 -11.06 5.48 -5.60
C TYR A 118 -12.48 5.50 -5.04
N ALA A 119 -12.61 5.26 -3.74
CA ALA A 119 -13.87 5.35 -3.04
C ALA A 119 -13.70 6.26 -1.82
N LYS A 120 -13.48 7.56 -2.06
CA LYS A 120 -13.29 8.63 -1.04
C LYS A 120 -14.42 8.73 0.01
N HIS A 121 -15.48 7.93 -0.09
CA HIS A 121 -16.66 7.98 0.78
C HIS A 121 -17.18 6.62 1.26
N ILE A 122 -16.40 5.53 1.25
CA ILE A 122 -16.99 4.18 1.47
C ILE A 122 -16.19 3.30 2.44
N SER A 123 -15.92 3.83 3.64
CA SER A 123 -15.31 3.06 4.73
C SER A 123 -16.27 2.08 5.43
N GLN A 124 -17.58 2.11 5.13
CA GLN A 124 -18.58 1.39 5.95
C GLN A 124 -19.32 0.22 5.27
N ASN A 125 -19.11 -0.06 3.98
CA ASN A 125 -19.88 -1.13 3.31
C ASN A 125 -19.17 -2.49 3.32
N LEU A 126 -19.56 -3.37 4.26
CA LEU A 126 -19.28 -4.83 4.25
C LEU A 126 -19.46 -5.45 2.85
N ARG A 127 -20.47 -4.98 2.10
CA ARG A 127 -20.80 -5.46 0.74
C ARG A 127 -19.69 -5.23 -0.30
N LYS A 128 -18.77 -4.28 -0.10
CA LYS A 128 -17.69 -4.00 -1.07
C LYS A 128 -16.37 -4.73 -0.79
N ARG A 129 -16.14 -5.15 0.47
CA ARG A 129 -15.03 -6.05 0.83
C ARG A 129 -15.10 -7.38 0.07
N ALA A 130 -16.31 -7.78 -0.32
CA ALA A 130 -16.57 -8.94 -1.17
C ALA A 130 -15.69 -8.97 -2.44
N TYR A 131 -15.46 -7.80 -3.06
CA TYR A 131 -14.77 -7.67 -4.34
C TYR A 131 -13.24 -7.60 -4.23
N PHE A 132 -12.69 -7.48 -3.03
CA PHE A 132 -11.25 -7.47 -2.84
C PHE A 132 -10.70 -8.88 -2.73
N GLN A 133 -9.57 -9.13 -3.39
CA GLN A 133 -8.86 -10.38 -3.26
C GLN A 133 -8.10 -10.44 -1.93
N PRO A 134 -8.20 -11.56 -1.20
CA PRO A 134 -7.36 -11.83 -0.03
C PRO A 134 -5.85 -11.87 -0.36
N GLY A 135 -5.03 -11.90 0.69
CA GLY A 135 -3.57 -12.15 0.57
C GLY A 135 -2.78 -10.96 0.05
N ARG A 136 -3.22 -9.74 0.36
CA ARG A 136 -2.50 -8.49 0.07
C ARG A 136 -2.02 -7.77 1.32
N SER A 137 -2.47 -8.22 2.49
CA SER A 137 -2.17 -7.65 3.81
C SER A 137 -2.33 -6.12 3.81
N CYS A 138 -3.38 -5.65 3.12
CA CYS A 138 -3.73 -4.24 2.99
C CYS A 138 -5.19 -4.10 2.52
N ASP A 139 -5.99 -3.41 3.33
CA ASP A 139 -7.39 -3.06 3.08
C ASP A 139 -7.57 -1.64 2.52
N ALA A 140 -6.48 -0.95 2.16
CA ALA A 140 -6.54 0.40 1.61
C ALA A 140 -7.46 0.48 0.37
N VAL A 141 -8.36 1.45 0.40
CA VAL A 141 -9.36 1.72 -0.66
C VAL A 141 -9.19 3.07 -1.33
N GLU A 142 -8.27 3.88 -0.82
CA GLU A 142 -8.05 5.27 -1.24
C GLU A 142 -6.58 5.50 -1.61
N ASN A 143 -6.35 6.51 -2.43
CA ASN A 143 -5.02 6.90 -2.90
C ASN A 143 -4.20 7.66 -1.85
N GLY A 144 -4.53 7.52 -0.56
CA GLY A 144 -3.94 8.30 0.53
C GLY A 144 -2.42 8.14 0.65
N MET A 145 -1.86 7.00 0.21
CA MET A 145 -0.41 6.80 0.18
C MET A 145 0.29 7.70 -0.83
N SER A 146 -0.28 7.82 -2.03
CA SER A 146 0.28 8.64 -3.10
C SER A 146 0.04 10.12 -2.81
N GLU A 147 -1.15 10.48 -2.30
CA GLU A 147 -1.45 11.85 -1.84
C GLU A 147 -0.47 12.30 -0.75
N SER A 148 -0.21 11.43 0.24
CA SER A 148 0.74 11.70 1.33
C SER A 148 2.18 11.83 0.81
N PHE A 149 2.60 10.98 -0.14
CA PHE A 149 3.91 11.10 -0.74
C PHE A 149 4.06 12.41 -1.53
N ASN A 150 3.05 12.76 -2.33
CA ASN A 150 3.00 13.98 -3.13
C ASN A 150 3.03 15.26 -2.28
N ALA A 151 2.49 15.19 -1.06
CA ALA A 151 2.56 16.27 -0.07
C ALA A 151 4.00 16.46 0.46
N VAL A 152 4.73 15.37 0.73
CA VAL A 152 6.12 15.44 1.23
C VAL A 152 7.04 16.12 0.23
N ILE A 153 6.86 15.86 -1.07
CA ILE A 153 7.74 16.37 -2.12
C ILE A 153 7.28 17.71 -2.70
N VAL A 154 6.28 18.36 -2.11
CA VAL A 154 5.66 19.57 -2.67
C VAL A 154 6.65 20.72 -2.82
N ASP A 155 7.60 20.87 -1.90
CA ASP A 155 8.58 21.94 -1.92
C ASP A 155 9.71 21.66 -2.92
N ALA A 156 10.14 20.41 -3.04
CA ALA A 156 11.09 20.01 -4.09
C ALA A 156 10.52 20.33 -5.49
N ARG A 157 9.22 20.09 -5.72
CA ARG A 157 8.54 20.36 -7.00
C ARG A 157 8.44 21.84 -7.39
N LYS A 158 8.76 22.76 -6.49
CA LYS A 158 8.84 24.21 -6.80
C LYS A 158 10.19 24.61 -7.40
N LYS A 159 11.19 23.74 -7.34
CA LYS A 159 12.59 24.03 -7.69
C LYS A 159 12.90 23.67 -9.14
N PRO A 160 14.05 24.14 -9.70
CA PRO A 160 14.51 23.70 -11.01
C PRO A 160 14.64 22.18 -11.10
N ILE A 161 14.44 21.62 -12.30
CA ILE A 161 14.36 20.16 -12.53
C ILE A 161 15.53 19.41 -11.90
N ILE A 162 16.76 19.86 -12.14
CA ILE A 162 17.96 19.20 -11.60
C ILE A 162 17.99 19.26 -10.08
N THR A 163 17.70 20.43 -9.49
CA THR A 163 17.62 20.60 -8.03
C THR A 163 16.52 19.74 -7.41
N MET A 164 15.35 19.66 -8.05
CA MET A 164 14.25 18.81 -7.61
C MET A 164 14.66 17.33 -7.63
N LEU A 165 15.24 16.86 -8.72
CA LEU A 165 15.69 15.46 -8.84
C LEU A 165 16.76 15.12 -7.80
N GLU A 166 17.67 16.05 -7.53
CA GLU A 166 18.71 15.89 -6.52
C GLU A 166 18.12 15.85 -5.10
N GLU A 167 17.13 16.69 -4.79
CA GLU A 167 16.43 16.64 -3.50
C GLU A 167 15.63 15.35 -3.31
N LEU A 168 14.95 14.89 -4.36
CA LEU A 168 14.27 13.59 -4.33
C LEU A 168 15.27 12.46 -4.09
N ARG A 169 16.43 12.47 -4.76
CA ARG A 169 17.51 11.50 -4.55
C ARG A 169 17.99 11.49 -3.10
N MET A 170 18.32 12.66 -2.54
CA MET A 170 18.80 12.80 -1.15
C MET A 170 17.73 12.33 -0.15
N TYR A 171 16.49 12.80 -0.30
CA TYR A 171 15.37 12.41 0.55
C TYR A 171 15.16 10.89 0.58
N MET A 172 15.22 10.24 -0.58
CA MET A 172 15.04 8.79 -0.67
C MET A 172 16.19 8.02 -0.02
N MET A 173 17.43 8.45 -0.24
CA MET A 173 18.60 7.81 0.37
C MET A 173 18.55 7.91 1.90
N GLU A 174 18.26 9.10 2.43
CA GLU A 174 18.12 9.32 3.87
C GLU A 174 16.94 8.50 4.43
N ARG A 175 15.80 8.48 3.75
CA ARG A 175 14.63 7.70 4.16
C ARG A 175 14.94 6.21 4.25
N VAL A 176 15.60 5.63 3.23
CA VAL A 176 15.97 4.21 3.21
C VAL A 176 16.93 3.89 4.36
N PHE A 177 17.95 4.73 4.57
CA PHE A 177 18.89 4.57 5.67
C PHE A 177 18.17 4.61 7.03
N ASN A 178 17.38 5.64 7.29
CA ASN A 178 16.65 5.81 8.54
C ASN A 178 15.66 4.67 8.80
N LYS A 179 14.97 4.17 7.77
CA LYS A 179 14.08 3.02 7.87
C LYS A 179 14.84 1.74 8.23
N LYS A 180 15.99 1.50 7.61
CA LYS A 180 16.85 0.35 7.93
C LYS A 180 17.38 0.42 9.37
N CYS A 181 17.88 1.57 9.82
CA CYS A 181 18.35 1.76 11.20
C CYS A 181 17.23 1.53 12.22
N LYS A 182 16.01 2.02 11.95
CA LYS A 182 14.85 1.75 12.80
C LYS A 182 14.49 0.26 12.84
N GLY A 183 14.49 -0.40 11.68
CA GLY A 183 14.18 -1.84 11.56
C GLY A 183 15.13 -2.72 12.36
N LEU A 184 16.43 -2.40 12.38
CA LEU A 184 17.44 -3.10 13.17
C LEU A 184 17.19 -3.03 14.68
N GLY A 185 16.49 -2.00 15.16
CA GLY A 185 16.13 -1.83 16.56
C GLY A 185 14.87 -2.58 16.99
N TRP A 186 14.19 -3.30 16.08
CA TRP A 186 12.95 -4.01 16.40
C TRP A 186 13.26 -5.40 16.98
N GLY A 187 13.04 -5.57 18.28
CA GLY A 187 13.24 -6.86 18.98
C GLY A 187 11.98 -7.73 19.09
N ASN A 188 10.93 -7.40 18.34
CA ASN A 188 9.59 -7.95 18.51
C ASN A 188 9.23 -8.95 17.42
N GLN A 189 8.11 -9.67 17.56
CA GLN A 189 7.62 -10.61 16.55
C GLN A 189 7.01 -9.89 15.34
N ILE A 190 6.28 -8.79 15.58
CA ILE A 190 5.69 -7.92 14.56
C ILE A 190 6.21 -6.49 14.64
N CYS A 191 6.10 -5.76 13.52
CA CYS A 191 6.55 -4.37 13.44
C CYS A 191 5.78 -3.44 14.41
N PRO A 192 6.41 -2.38 14.96
CA PRO A 192 5.83 -1.56 16.04
C PRO A 192 4.47 -0.94 15.72
N THR A 193 4.27 -0.41 14.52
CA THR A 193 2.99 0.20 14.13
C THR A 193 1.87 -0.84 14.02
N ILE A 194 2.20 -2.06 13.64
CA ILE A 194 1.23 -3.17 13.57
C ILE A 194 0.80 -3.55 14.99
N ARG A 195 1.75 -3.59 15.93
CA ARG A 195 1.46 -3.81 17.34
C ARG A 195 0.58 -2.69 17.93
N GLU A 196 0.86 -1.44 17.61
CA GLU A 196 0.00 -0.31 18.01
C GLU A 196 -1.43 -0.52 17.52
N ILE A 197 -1.62 -0.90 16.24
CA ILE A 197 -2.94 -1.23 15.68
C ILE A 197 -3.61 -2.37 16.46
N VAL A 198 -2.89 -3.46 16.74
CA VAL A 198 -3.42 -4.59 17.52
C VAL A 198 -3.83 -4.14 18.94
N ASN A 199 -3.03 -3.32 19.59
CA ASN A 199 -3.34 -2.79 20.93
C ASN A 199 -4.56 -1.88 20.93
N GLU A 200 -4.75 -1.07 19.88
CA GLU A 200 -5.99 -0.30 19.72
C GLU A 200 -7.20 -1.21 19.50
N ILE A 201 -7.09 -2.27 18.70
CA ILE A 201 -8.19 -3.24 18.51
C ILE A 201 -8.55 -3.92 19.83
N LYS A 202 -7.55 -4.25 20.67
CA LYS A 202 -7.77 -4.89 21.99
C LYS A 202 -8.64 -4.05 22.94
N LYS A 203 -8.69 -2.72 22.77
CA LYS A 203 -9.55 -1.86 23.60
C LYS A 203 -11.04 -2.09 23.36
N GLY A 204 -11.42 -2.55 22.16
CA GLY A 204 -12.82 -2.81 21.80
C GLY A 204 -13.34 -4.20 22.19
N LEU A 205 -12.52 -5.05 22.83
CA LEU A 205 -12.91 -6.44 23.13
C LEU A 205 -14.15 -6.55 24.02
N GLY A 206 -14.33 -5.60 24.95
CA GLY A 206 -15.48 -5.59 25.86
C GLY A 206 -16.84 -5.36 25.19
N GLU A 207 -16.85 -4.93 23.92
CA GLU A 207 -18.10 -4.68 23.16
C GLU A 207 -18.69 -5.95 22.55
N TYR A 208 -17.95 -7.06 22.58
CA TYR A 208 -18.33 -8.29 21.89
C TYR A 208 -18.35 -9.49 22.82
N GLN A 209 -19.39 -10.31 22.68
CA GLN A 209 -19.49 -11.61 23.33
C GLN A 209 -18.94 -12.70 22.42
N VAL A 210 -18.01 -13.51 22.92
CA VAL A 210 -17.44 -14.66 22.20
C VAL A 210 -18.15 -15.93 22.64
N LEU A 211 -18.76 -16.64 21.70
CA LEU A 211 -19.45 -17.91 21.91
C LEU A 211 -18.68 -19.04 21.18
N PRO A 212 -18.07 -19.99 21.89
CA PRO A 212 -17.41 -21.12 21.25
C PRO A 212 -18.44 -22.08 20.63
N SER A 213 -18.20 -22.47 19.39
CA SER A 213 -18.97 -23.48 18.65
C SER A 213 -18.15 -24.72 18.29
N GLY A 214 -16.83 -24.65 18.46
CA GLY A 214 -15.86 -25.74 18.30
C GLY A 214 -14.51 -25.36 18.92
N LEU A 215 -13.48 -26.18 18.73
CA LEU A 215 -12.16 -25.97 19.37
C LEU A 215 -11.47 -24.66 18.94
N ASN A 216 -11.54 -24.32 17.65
CA ASN A 216 -10.98 -23.09 17.07
C ASN A 216 -12.07 -22.25 16.38
N GLN A 217 -13.36 -22.53 16.64
CA GLN A 217 -14.50 -21.95 15.93
C GLN A 217 -15.42 -21.19 16.88
N PHE A 218 -15.75 -19.95 16.52
CA PHE A 218 -16.47 -19.01 17.39
C PHE A 218 -17.54 -18.25 16.61
N GLU A 219 -18.65 -17.96 17.29
CA GLU A 219 -19.56 -16.89 16.93
C GLU A 219 -19.30 -15.70 17.85
N VAL A 220 -18.91 -14.56 17.28
CA VAL A 220 -18.63 -13.32 18.02
C VAL A 220 -19.76 -12.34 17.76
N ARG A 221 -20.49 -11.96 18.80
CA ARG A 221 -21.71 -11.15 18.70
C ARG A 221 -21.50 -9.78 19.33
N GLY A 222 -21.79 -8.75 18.56
CA GLY A 222 -22.00 -7.39 19.07
C GLY A 222 -23.47 -7.15 19.36
N THR A 223 -23.85 -5.88 19.55
CA THR A 223 -25.24 -5.51 19.85
C THR A 223 -26.20 -5.82 18.70
N THR A 224 -25.76 -5.66 17.45
CA THR A 224 -26.62 -5.79 16.25
C THR A 224 -26.05 -6.70 15.18
N ASP A 225 -24.82 -7.20 15.37
CA ASP A 225 -24.09 -7.98 14.39
C ASP A 225 -23.47 -9.24 15.01
N ALA A 226 -23.16 -10.21 14.14
CA ALA A 226 -22.55 -11.47 14.54
C ALA A 226 -21.58 -11.93 13.45
N TYR A 227 -20.45 -12.49 13.88
CA TYR A 227 -19.37 -12.90 12.99
C TYR A 227 -18.89 -14.31 13.32
N LYS A 228 -18.73 -15.12 12.28
CA LYS A 228 -18.10 -16.43 12.39
C LYS A 228 -16.58 -16.25 12.31
N VAL A 229 -15.86 -16.80 13.27
CA VAL A 229 -14.39 -16.81 13.32
C VAL A 229 -13.91 -18.25 13.37
N ASP A 230 -12.90 -18.55 12.57
CA ASP A 230 -12.18 -19.82 12.58
C ASP A 230 -10.67 -19.52 12.69
N LEU A 231 -10.06 -19.89 13.82
CA LEU A 231 -8.64 -19.62 14.09
C LEU A 231 -7.70 -20.65 13.45
N GLU A 232 -8.22 -21.79 13.01
CA GLU A 232 -7.45 -22.84 12.34
C GLU A 232 -7.35 -22.53 10.84
N GLU A 233 -8.47 -22.16 10.23
CA GLU A 233 -8.52 -21.66 8.86
C GLU A 233 -8.08 -20.19 8.74
N ILE A 234 -7.83 -19.54 9.88
CA ILE A 234 -7.40 -18.13 9.96
C ILE A 234 -8.38 -17.21 9.20
N THR A 235 -9.67 -17.36 9.50
CA THR A 235 -10.75 -16.62 8.82
C THR A 235 -11.71 -15.94 9.76
N CYS A 236 -12.28 -14.83 9.29
CA CYS A 236 -13.44 -14.18 9.90
C CYS A 236 -14.46 -13.82 8.82
N SER A 237 -15.76 -13.94 9.11
CA SER A 237 -16.83 -13.57 8.17
C SER A 237 -16.84 -12.07 7.83
N CYS A 238 -16.25 -11.22 8.66
CA CYS A 238 -16.05 -9.79 8.35
C CYS A 238 -15.01 -9.55 7.24
N ARG A 239 -14.25 -10.60 6.88
CA ARG A 239 -13.17 -10.67 5.88
C ARG A 239 -11.94 -9.80 6.14
N LEU A 240 -11.87 -9.10 7.27
CA LEU A 240 -10.79 -8.14 7.50
C LEU A 240 -9.43 -8.80 7.61
N TRP A 241 -9.30 -9.90 8.35
CA TRP A 241 -8.02 -10.61 8.44
C TRP A 241 -7.53 -11.05 7.06
N GLN A 242 -8.41 -11.63 6.25
CA GLN A 242 -8.07 -12.10 4.91
C GLN A 242 -7.61 -10.97 3.97
N LEU A 243 -8.03 -9.72 4.24
CA LEU A 243 -7.69 -8.54 3.43
C LEU A 243 -6.47 -7.78 3.97
N ASN A 244 -6.43 -7.51 5.27
CA ASN A 244 -5.44 -6.66 5.91
C ASN A 244 -4.33 -7.44 6.63
N GLY A 245 -4.51 -8.75 6.87
CA GLY A 245 -3.54 -9.62 7.56
C GLY A 245 -3.44 -9.41 9.08
N ILE A 246 -4.17 -8.46 9.67
CA ILE A 246 -4.16 -8.15 11.12
C ILE A 246 -5.45 -8.63 11.78
N GLY A 247 -6.57 -8.58 11.04
CA GLY A 247 -7.90 -8.84 11.57
C GLY A 247 -8.60 -7.60 12.10
N TYR A 248 -9.63 -7.85 12.90
CA TYR A 248 -10.41 -6.82 13.59
C TYR A 248 -10.87 -7.38 14.94
N VAL A 249 -11.66 -6.62 15.69
CA VAL A 249 -12.05 -6.94 17.06
C VAL A 249 -12.60 -8.37 17.21
N HIS A 250 -13.41 -8.85 16.26
CA HIS A 250 -13.98 -10.21 16.31
C HIS A 250 -12.92 -11.31 16.30
N TYR A 251 -11.94 -11.15 15.43
CA TYR A 251 -10.84 -12.09 15.26
C TYR A 251 -9.92 -12.07 16.48
N VAL A 252 -9.54 -10.87 16.94
CA VAL A 252 -8.69 -10.67 18.12
C VAL A 252 -9.37 -11.15 19.41
N ALA A 253 -10.68 -10.96 19.54
CA ALA A 253 -11.47 -11.45 20.67
C ALA A 253 -11.45 -12.98 20.76
N SER A 254 -11.57 -13.66 19.62
CA SER A 254 -11.52 -15.13 19.57
C SER A 254 -10.14 -15.66 19.99
N ILE A 255 -9.06 -15.01 19.58
CA ILE A 255 -7.69 -15.38 20.01
C ILE A 255 -7.51 -15.15 21.51
N SER A 256 -7.97 -14.01 22.01
CA SER A 256 -7.86 -13.63 23.42
C SER A 256 -8.69 -14.54 24.32
N PHE A 257 -9.87 -14.99 23.85
CA PHE A 257 -10.71 -15.98 24.54
C PHE A 257 -9.96 -17.31 24.75
N MET A 258 -9.13 -17.72 23.79
CA MET A 258 -8.28 -18.91 23.88
C MET A 258 -6.99 -18.68 24.68
N ASN A 259 -6.80 -17.49 25.26
CA ASN A 259 -5.59 -17.07 25.97
C ASN A 259 -4.30 -17.27 25.15
N ARG A 260 -4.38 -17.05 23.82
CA ARG A 260 -3.25 -17.13 22.89
C ARG A 260 -2.71 -15.73 22.59
N ASP A 261 -1.45 -15.66 22.19
CA ASP A 261 -0.85 -14.41 21.74
C ASP A 261 -1.40 -14.00 20.36
N VAL A 262 -1.85 -12.75 20.26
CA VAL A 262 -2.45 -12.18 19.04
C VAL A 262 -1.41 -11.92 17.96
N GLU A 263 -0.17 -11.57 18.34
CA GLU A 263 0.90 -11.27 17.37
C GLU A 263 1.23 -12.51 16.52
N SER A 264 1.11 -13.69 17.10
CA SER A 264 1.27 -14.98 16.43
C SER A 264 0.20 -15.31 15.38
N TYR A 265 -0.90 -14.56 15.33
CA TYR A 265 -1.98 -14.71 14.35
C TYR A 265 -2.04 -13.56 13.33
N VAL A 266 -1.09 -12.63 13.39
CA VAL A 266 -0.90 -11.62 12.35
C VAL A 266 -0.16 -12.22 11.16
N ASP A 267 -0.48 -11.78 9.96
CA ASP A 267 0.17 -12.17 8.71
C ASP A 267 1.68 -11.98 8.81
N LYS A 268 2.44 -13.01 8.38
CA LYS A 268 3.90 -13.04 8.40
C LYS A 268 4.54 -11.87 7.65
N MET A 269 3.82 -11.27 6.71
CA MET A 269 4.19 -10.03 6.02
C MET A 269 4.53 -8.88 6.99
N PHE A 270 3.96 -8.87 8.19
CA PHE A 270 4.19 -7.85 9.22
C PHE A 270 5.25 -8.25 10.26
N SER A 271 5.96 -9.36 10.04
CA SER A 271 7.00 -9.78 10.96
C SER A 271 8.18 -8.82 10.93
N SER A 272 8.72 -8.51 12.10
CA SER A 272 9.98 -7.77 12.24
C SER A 272 11.21 -8.68 12.23
N THR A 273 11.03 -9.99 12.18
CA THR A 273 12.11 -10.98 12.13
C THR A 273 12.17 -11.56 10.72
N THR A 274 13.09 -11.05 9.89
CA THR A 274 13.45 -11.64 8.59
C THR A 274 14.38 -12.82 8.75
#